data_AF-A0A8H7QIY2-F1
#
_entry.id   AF-A0A8H7QIY2-F1
#
_cell.length_a   1.000
_cell.length_b   1.000
_cell.length_c   1.000
_cell.angle_alpha   90.00
_cell.angle_beta   90.00
_cell.angle_gamma   90.00
#
_symmetry.space_group_name_H-M   'P 1'
#
loop_
_entity.id
_entity.type
_entity.pdbx_description
1 polymer ?
#
loop_
_entity_poly.entity_id
_entity_poly.type
_entity_poly.pdbx_seq_one_letter_code
_entity_poly.pdbx_strand_id
1 'polypeptide(L)'
;MKTDSPTVSKSIKRMSKPYGEESTQPLLAMDQFKLIMSKLSKFETLTDQLEEALARITELDYKLAVRDTNAGTAASKYAQVTTATTTQQPIAETYASKLASPTKYYKPGPKPVKFYKPGPRPIPVERAQRLFKTPSETSGYQFLYLSKKARLPVGEIRRSLTALGLTNSRILDIHHPAKNVCALLVHNDYAPIATTIFSEKGIKLLTTSNPCDPSIIHDPTHATKFTEERIHLANEIQK
;
A
#
# COMPACT_ATOMS: atom_id res chain seq x y z
N MET A 1 11.26 -9.41 75.46
CA MET A 1 10.76 -8.49 76.51
C MET A 1 10.36 -7.20 75.78
N LYS A 2 9.10 -6.73 75.79
CA LYS A 2 8.45 -5.96 76.88
C LYS A 2 9.38 -4.86 77.42
N THR A 3 9.05 -3.57 77.42
CA THR A 3 7.84 -2.83 76.99
C THR A 3 8.23 -1.77 75.90
N ASP A 4 7.54 -0.68 75.54
CA ASP A 4 6.32 -0.01 76.04
C ASP A 4 5.63 0.85 74.95
N SER A 5 4.55 1.57 75.33
CA SER A 5 3.93 2.67 74.56
C SER A 5 4.23 4.05 75.18
N PRO A 6 3.99 5.15 74.44
CA PRO A 6 3.17 6.18 75.08
C PRO A 6 2.04 6.74 74.20
N THR A 7 0.86 6.73 74.79
CA THR A 7 -0.34 7.49 74.40
C THR A 7 -0.05 8.99 74.25
N VAL A 8 -0.41 9.58 73.11
CA VAL A 8 -0.76 11.02 73.05
C VAL A 8 -2.10 11.19 72.33
N SER A 9 -3.15 11.30 73.14
CA SER A 9 -4.48 11.74 72.72
C SER A 9 -4.46 13.17 72.17
N LYS A 10 -5.11 13.42 71.03
CA LYS A 10 -5.55 14.78 70.65
C LYS A 10 -6.86 14.81 69.87
N SER A 11 -7.91 15.19 70.60
CA SER A 11 -9.09 15.95 70.17
C SER A 11 -9.90 15.44 68.98
N ILE A 12 -10.93 14.65 69.30
CA ILE A 12 -12.12 14.45 68.46
C ILE A 12 -12.84 15.80 68.29
N LYS A 13 -12.69 16.46 67.14
CA LYS A 13 -13.59 17.57 66.77
C LYS A 13 -14.87 17.00 66.17
N ARG A 14 -15.87 16.77 67.01
CA ARG A 14 -17.22 16.42 66.56
C ARG A 14 -17.77 17.59 65.72
N MET A 15 -17.95 17.37 64.43
CA MET A 15 -18.83 18.19 63.60
C MET A 15 -19.92 17.28 63.07
N SER A 16 -21.11 17.37 63.67
CA SER A 16 -22.32 16.73 63.20
C SER A 16 -22.66 17.23 61.80
N LYS A 17 -22.81 16.31 60.86
CA LYS A 17 -23.68 16.51 59.69
C LYS A 17 -24.87 15.56 59.84
N PRO A 18 -26.10 16.04 59.61
CA PRO A 18 -27.31 15.24 59.82
C PRO A 18 -27.41 14.09 58.81
N TYR A 19 -28.19 13.07 59.18
CA TYR A 19 -28.54 11.96 58.30
C TYR A 19 -29.48 12.41 57.18
N GLY A 20 -29.32 11.78 56.02
CA GLY A 20 -30.08 11.99 54.80
C GLY A 20 -29.45 11.19 53.66
N GLU A 21 -30.01 10.00 53.46
CA GLU A 21 -30.26 9.25 52.21
C GLU A 21 -29.76 9.88 50.88
N GLU A 22 -29.22 9.15 49.89
CA GLU A 22 -29.30 7.70 49.59
C GLU A 22 -27.95 7.08 49.17
N SER A 23 -27.79 5.78 49.41
CA SER A 23 -26.59 5.00 49.07
C SER A 23 -26.67 4.30 47.70
N THR A 24 -26.33 4.99 46.61
CA THR A 24 -26.30 4.40 45.24
C THR A 24 -24.89 4.04 44.73
N GLN A 25 -23.84 4.45 45.44
CA GLN A 25 -22.44 4.30 44.98
C GLN A 25 -21.78 2.91 45.12
N PRO A 26 -22.13 1.99 46.06
CA PRO A 26 -21.40 0.71 46.19
C PRO A 26 -21.76 -0.31 45.10
N LEU A 27 -22.96 -0.23 44.51
CA LEU A 27 -23.40 -1.14 43.45
C LEU A 27 -22.69 -0.88 42.12
N LEU A 28 -22.53 0.41 41.75
CA LEU A 28 -21.86 0.81 40.51
C LEU A 28 -20.40 0.33 40.44
N ALA A 29 -19.70 0.31 41.58
CA ALA A 29 -18.33 -0.22 41.68
C ALA A 29 -18.26 -1.74 41.46
N MET A 30 -19.26 -2.50 41.93
CA MET A 30 -19.34 -3.94 41.71
C MET A 30 -19.60 -4.29 40.24
N ASP A 31 -20.39 -3.49 39.52
CA ASP A 31 -20.65 -3.74 38.10
C ASP A 31 -19.44 -3.41 37.22
N GLN A 32 -18.64 -2.39 37.58
CA GLN A 32 -17.34 -2.15 36.96
C GLN A 32 -16.36 -3.32 37.22
N PHE A 33 -16.33 -3.86 38.45
CA PHE A 33 -15.48 -5.02 38.77
C PHE A 33 -15.88 -6.28 37.99
N LYS A 34 -17.18 -6.61 37.92
CA LYS A 34 -17.69 -7.72 37.09
C LYS A 34 -17.31 -7.55 35.62
N LEU A 35 -17.40 -6.33 35.07
CA LEU A 35 -17.02 -6.03 33.69
C LEU A 35 -15.51 -6.23 33.47
N ILE A 36 -14.67 -5.85 34.43
CA ILE A 36 -13.22 -6.09 34.38
C ILE A 36 -12.92 -7.60 34.40
N MET A 37 -13.53 -8.37 35.32
CA MET A 37 -13.36 -9.82 35.38
C MET A 37 -13.83 -10.51 34.08
N SER A 38 -14.94 -10.07 33.50
CA SER A 38 -15.41 -10.57 32.20
C SER A 38 -14.44 -10.25 31.05
N LYS A 39 -13.81 -9.07 31.07
CA LYS A 39 -12.77 -8.70 30.07
C LYS A 39 -11.49 -9.52 30.25
N LEU A 40 -11.07 -9.77 31.49
CA LEU A 40 -9.88 -10.59 31.79
C LEU A 40 -10.08 -12.05 31.36
N SER A 41 -11.22 -12.66 31.70
CA SER A 41 -11.56 -14.01 31.24
C SER A 41 -11.60 -14.11 29.70
N LYS A 42 -12.14 -13.11 29.01
CA LYS A 42 -12.11 -13.07 27.53
C LYS A 42 -10.69 -12.96 26.97
N PHE A 43 -9.82 -12.20 27.64
CA PHE A 43 -8.42 -12.06 27.23
C PHE A 43 -7.66 -13.38 27.35
N GLU A 44 -7.87 -14.11 28.46
CA GLU A 44 -7.31 -15.45 28.70
C GLU A 44 -7.78 -16.46 27.64
N THR A 45 -9.09 -16.53 27.36
CA THR A 45 -9.58 -17.40 26.26
C THR A 45 -9.05 -17.01 24.87
N LEU A 46 -8.68 -15.75 24.67
CA LEU A 46 -8.14 -15.27 23.40
C LEU A 46 -6.63 -15.58 23.27
N THR A 47 -5.90 -15.63 24.38
CA THR A 47 -4.50 -16.11 24.37
C THR A 47 -4.43 -17.61 24.08
N ASP A 48 -5.33 -18.41 24.66
CA ASP A 48 -5.40 -19.86 24.40
C ASP A 48 -5.71 -20.15 22.92
N GLN A 49 -6.69 -19.44 22.34
CA GLN A 49 -7.03 -19.54 20.91
C GLN A 49 -5.87 -19.15 19.99
N LEU A 50 -5.02 -18.20 20.40
CA LEU A 50 -3.86 -17.79 19.61
C LEU A 50 -2.75 -18.85 19.66
N GLU A 51 -2.54 -19.51 20.80
CA GLU A 51 -1.61 -20.64 20.90
C GLU A 51 -2.09 -21.86 20.09
N GLU A 52 -3.38 -22.20 20.16
CA GLU A 52 -3.99 -23.26 19.34
C GLU A 52 -3.86 -22.97 17.84
N ALA A 53 -4.10 -21.71 17.42
CA ALA A 53 -3.96 -21.30 16.03
C ALA A 53 -2.51 -21.43 15.52
N LEU A 54 -1.51 -21.08 16.35
CA LEU A 54 -0.09 -21.27 16.02
C LEU A 54 0.26 -22.75 15.89
N ALA A 55 -0.19 -23.60 16.81
CA ALA A 55 0.01 -25.04 16.72
C ALA A 55 -0.59 -25.60 15.41
N ARG A 56 -1.80 -25.16 15.05
CA ARG A 56 -2.48 -25.58 13.81
C ARG A 56 -1.74 -25.14 12.54
N ILE A 57 -1.12 -23.96 12.53
CA ILE A 57 -0.28 -23.51 11.41
C ILE A 57 0.93 -24.44 11.25
N THR A 58 1.66 -24.74 12.33
CA THR A 58 2.83 -25.63 12.25
C THR A 58 2.50 -27.04 11.74
N GLU A 59 1.31 -27.56 12.08
CA GLU A 59 0.79 -28.84 11.56
C GLU A 59 0.49 -28.79 10.06
N LEU A 60 -0.04 -27.66 9.56
CA LEU A 60 -0.30 -27.45 8.14
C LEU A 60 1.00 -27.30 7.34
N ASP A 61 1.98 -26.57 7.87
CA ASP A 61 3.31 -26.43 7.24
C ASP A 61 4.01 -27.79 7.10
N TYR A 62 3.98 -28.62 8.15
CA TYR A 62 4.47 -29.99 8.07
C TYR A 62 3.74 -30.83 7.00
N LYS A 63 2.41 -30.69 6.91
CA LYS A 63 1.59 -31.38 5.89
C LYS A 63 1.82 -30.86 4.47
N LEU A 64 2.34 -29.65 4.28
CA LEU A 64 2.75 -29.16 2.97
C LEU A 64 4.13 -29.71 2.61
N ALA A 65 5.12 -29.64 3.51
CA ALA A 65 6.45 -30.20 3.30
C ALA A 65 6.45 -31.70 2.93
N VAL A 66 5.56 -32.51 3.55
CA VAL A 66 5.41 -33.94 3.23
C VAL A 66 4.74 -34.19 1.86
N ARG A 67 3.95 -33.25 1.33
CA ARG A 67 3.37 -33.39 -0.03
C ARG A 67 4.43 -33.18 -1.10
N ASP A 68 5.31 -32.20 -0.92
CA ASP A 68 6.35 -31.87 -1.90
C ASP A 68 7.34 -33.03 -2.11
N THR A 69 7.62 -33.84 -1.08
CA THR A 69 8.46 -35.05 -1.21
C THR A 69 7.81 -36.18 -2.03
N ASN A 70 6.49 -36.17 -2.21
CA ASN A 70 5.74 -37.22 -2.92
C ASN A 70 5.28 -36.80 -4.33
N ALA A 71 5.52 -35.55 -4.74
CA ALA A 71 5.08 -34.99 -6.02
C ALA A 71 6.14 -35.16 -7.14
N GLY A 72 6.52 -36.40 -7.44
CA GLY A 72 7.49 -36.73 -8.49
C GLY A 72 7.00 -36.42 -9.91
N THR A 73 7.46 -35.30 -10.47
CA THR A 73 7.69 -35.00 -11.90
C THR A 73 6.79 -35.67 -12.96
N ALA A 74 5.72 -34.98 -13.36
CA ALA A 74 4.95 -35.30 -14.58
C ALA A 74 5.33 -34.44 -15.82
N ALA A 75 6.21 -33.45 -15.67
CA ALA A 75 6.42 -32.38 -16.65
C ALA A 75 7.44 -32.68 -17.78
N SER A 76 8.15 -33.82 -17.75
CA SER A 76 9.31 -34.08 -18.62
C SER A 76 8.99 -34.68 -20.01
N LYS A 77 7.72 -34.76 -20.43
CA LYS A 77 7.34 -35.48 -21.67
C LYS A 77 7.61 -34.75 -23.00
N TYR A 78 7.93 -33.45 -23.00
CA TYR A 78 7.96 -32.63 -24.22
C TYR A 78 9.23 -31.80 -24.44
N ALA A 79 10.33 -32.11 -23.74
CA ALA A 79 11.63 -31.52 -24.03
C ALA A 79 12.36 -32.30 -25.14
N GLN A 80 11.96 -32.11 -26.40
CA GLN A 80 12.74 -32.53 -27.56
C GLN A 80 13.54 -31.34 -28.11
N VAL A 81 14.83 -31.57 -28.30
CA VAL A 81 15.82 -30.58 -28.77
C VAL A 81 15.85 -30.58 -30.29
N THR A 82 15.91 -29.40 -30.91
CA THR A 82 16.41 -29.30 -32.29
C THR A 82 17.19 -27.99 -32.49
N THR A 83 18.51 -28.09 -32.36
CA THR A 83 19.45 -27.09 -32.85
C THR A 83 19.70 -27.30 -34.34
N ALA A 84 19.60 -26.24 -35.16
CA ALA A 84 20.09 -26.24 -36.53
C ALA A 84 20.76 -24.90 -36.84
N THR A 85 21.89 -24.94 -37.55
CA THR A 85 22.85 -23.84 -37.68
C THR A 85 23.29 -23.69 -39.13
N THR A 86 23.27 -22.44 -39.64
CA THR A 86 24.02 -21.94 -40.82
C THR A 86 23.68 -22.53 -42.21
N THR A 87 23.44 -21.67 -43.20
CA THR A 87 24.31 -21.44 -44.40
C THR A 87 23.67 -20.39 -45.33
N GLN A 88 24.49 -19.65 -46.09
CA GLN A 88 24.10 -18.57 -47.00
C GLN A 88 23.78 -19.08 -48.42
N GLN A 89 22.84 -18.38 -49.11
CA GLN A 89 22.82 -17.90 -50.52
C GLN A 89 23.75 -18.61 -51.56
N PRO A 90 23.33 -18.79 -52.86
CA PRO A 90 22.97 -17.63 -53.70
C PRO A 90 22.03 -17.81 -54.94
N ILE A 91 21.68 -16.65 -55.52
CA ILE A 91 21.26 -16.31 -56.92
C ILE A 91 20.20 -17.12 -57.70
N ALA A 92 19.17 -16.40 -58.16
CA ALA A 92 18.64 -16.46 -59.52
C ALA A 92 17.95 -15.12 -59.88
N GLU A 93 18.20 -14.61 -61.09
CA GLU A 93 17.53 -13.45 -61.69
C GLU A 93 16.08 -13.86 -62.08
N THR A 94 15.08 -12.96 -62.20
CA THR A 94 14.80 -12.29 -63.49
C THR A 94 13.71 -11.19 -63.43
N TYR A 95 13.74 -10.31 -64.45
CA TYR A 95 12.77 -9.30 -64.92
C TYR A 95 11.53 -8.88 -64.08
N ALA A 96 11.38 -7.56 -63.89
CA ALA A 96 10.11 -6.84 -64.01
C ALA A 96 10.38 -5.35 -64.29
N SER A 97 9.60 -4.72 -65.18
CA SER A 97 9.95 -3.45 -65.82
C SER A 97 9.66 -2.19 -65.00
N LYS A 98 10.57 -1.20 -65.09
CA LYS A 98 10.28 0.18 -64.69
C LYS A 98 9.34 0.81 -65.71
N LEU A 99 8.18 1.29 -65.27
CA LEU A 99 7.40 2.25 -66.05
C LEU A 99 7.78 3.66 -65.62
N ALA A 100 8.51 4.38 -66.47
CA ALA A 100 8.86 5.78 -66.25
C ALA A 100 7.69 6.70 -66.64
N SER A 101 7.58 7.85 -66.00
CA SER A 101 6.66 8.93 -66.41
C SER A 101 7.32 10.29 -66.14
N PRO A 102 6.98 11.34 -66.93
CA PRO A 102 7.92 12.40 -67.25
C PRO A 102 8.11 13.47 -66.16
N THR A 103 9.20 14.22 -66.34
CA THR A 103 9.78 15.20 -65.43
C THR A 103 8.91 16.42 -65.12
N LYS A 104 8.94 16.86 -63.85
CA LYS A 104 8.90 18.28 -63.51
C LYS A 104 10.22 18.68 -62.85
N TYR A 105 10.90 19.68 -63.39
CA TYR A 105 12.15 20.20 -62.83
C TYR A 105 11.87 20.93 -61.50
N TYR A 106 12.10 20.24 -60.38
CA TYR A 106 12.24 20.86 -59.07
C TYR A 106 13.73 20.95 -58.73
N LYS A 107 14.24 22.15 -58.48
CA LYS A 107 15.61 22.34 -57.99
C LYS A 107 15.74 21.62 -56.64
N PRO A 108 16.65 20.65 -56.46
CA PRO A 108 16.77 19.93 -55.20
C PRO A 108 17.30 20.88 -54.13
N GLY A 109 16.40 21.37 -53.26
CA GLY A 109 16.79 21.97 -51.99
C GLY A 109 17.60 20.98 -51.14
N PRO A 110 18.36 21.46 -50.14
CA PRO A 110 19.14 20.59 -49.28
C PRO A 110 18.21 19.53 -48.66
N LYS A 111 18.54 18.25 -48.88
CA LYS A 111 17.72 17.13 -48.39
C LYS A 111 17.59 17.27 -46.87
N PRO A 112 16.37 17.23 -46.30
CA PRO A 112 16.20 17.34 -44.86
C PRO A 112 17.02 16.25 -44.18
N VAL A 113 17.85 16.64 -43.21
CA VAL A 113 18.68 15.69 -42.46
C VAL A 113 17.73 14.70 -41.80
N LYS A 114 17.88 13.42 -42.12
CA LYS A 114 17.06 12.37 -41.51
C LYS A 114 17.41 12.33 -40.03
N PHE A 115 16.53 12.87 -39.18
CA PHE A 115 16.58 12.63 -37.74
C PHE A 115 16.37 11.13 -37.52
N TYR A 116 17.48 10.40 -37.36
CA TYR A 116 17.44 9.00 -36.96
C TYR A 116 16.78 8.95 -35.58
N LYS A 117 15.53 8.49 -35.53
CA LYS A 117 14.87 8.16 -34.26
C LYS A 117 15.76 7.08 -33.61
N PRO A 118 16.27 7.30 -32.38
CA PRO A 118 17.09 6.29 -31.72
C PRO A 118 16.27 5.01 -31.59
N GLY A 119 16.91 3.86 -31.85
CA GLY A 119 16.28 2.56 -31.77
C GLY A 119 15.76 2.24 -30.35
N PRO A 120 14.93 1.19 -30.20
CA PRO A 120 14.42 0.78 -28.89
C PRO A 120 15.57 0.60 -27.89
N ARG A 121 15.53 1.32 -26.76
CA ARG A 121 16.51 1.14 -25.69
C ARG A 121 16.31 -0.23 -25.03
N PRO A 122 17.37 -0.98 -24.71
CA PRO A 122 17.26 -2.27 -24.05
C PRO A 122 16.53 -2.13 -22.71
N ILE A 123 15.72 -3.13 -22.38
CA ILE A 123 14.97 -3.19 -21.13
C ILE A 123 15.94 -3.54 -19.98
N PRO A 124 15.97 -2.79 -18.87
CA PRO A 124 16.81 -3.14 -17.72
C PRO A 124 16.48 -4.53 -17.18
N VAL A 125 17.51 -5.31 -16.81
CA VAL A 125 17.38 -6.71 -16.39
C VAL A 125 16.35 -6.87 -15.27
N GLU A 126 16.36 -5.98 -14.27
CA GLU A 126 15.40 -6.01 -13.16
C GLU A 126 13.93 -5.84 -13.63
N ARG A 127 13.70 -5.08 -14.70
CA ARG A 127 12.36 -4.90 -15.30
C ARG A 127 11.93 -6.14 -16.08
N ALA A 128 12.86 -6.83 -16.74
CA ALA A 128 12.60 -8.10 -17.42
C ALA A 128 12.31 -9.23 -16.41
N GLN A 129 13.11 -9.35 -15.34
CA GLN A 129 12.90 -10.33 -14.28
C GLN A 129 11.49 -10.25 -13.67
N ARG A 130 10.96 -9.03 -13.44
CA ARG A 130 9.61 -8.82 -12.89
C ARG A 130 8.48 -9.41 -13.75
N LEU A 131 8.68 -9.63 -15.06
CA LEU A 131 7.68 -10.28 -15.93
C LEU A 131 7.57 -11.79 -15.68
N PHE A 132 8.60 -12.40 -15.10
CA PHE A 132 8.71 -13.84 -14.86
C PHE A 132 8.76 -14.20 -13.36
N LYS A 133 8.56 -13.21 -12.47
CA LYS A 133 8.38 -13.48 -11.04
C LYS A 133 6.96 -13.97 -10.79
N THR A 134 6.83 -14.99 -9.96
CA THR A 134 5.55 -15.42 -9.38
C THR A 134 4.85 -14.20 -8.75
N PRO A 135 3.54 -14.01 -8.96
CA PRO A 135 2.81 -12.93 -8.29
C PRO A 135 2.90 -13.10 -6.77
N SER A 136 3.08 -11.98 -6.07
CA SER A 136 3.01 -11.91 -4.60
C SER A 136 1.62 -12.33 -4.11
N GLU A 137 1.55 -13.02 -2.98
CA GLU A 137 0.27 -13.35 -2.31
C GLU A 137 -0.52 -12.09 -1.94
N THR A 138 0.18 -10.97 -1.69
CA THR A 138 -0.43 -9.65 -1.49
C THR A 138 -0.60 -8.88 -2.80
N SER A 139 -0.94 -9.57 -3.91
CA SER A 139 -1.21 -8.95 -5.21
C SER A 139 -2.29 -7.90 -5.09
N GLY A 140 -1.94 -6.63 -5.28
CA GLY A 140 -2.83 -5.52 -4.99
C GLY A 140 -2.13 -4.17 -5.02
N TYR A 141 -2.91 -3.13 -4.72
CA TYR A 141 -2.46 -1.75 -4.78
C TYR A 141 -2.89 -1.00 -3.51
N GLN A 142 -2.04 -0.10 -3.06
CA GLN A 142 -2.34 0.80 -1.95
C GLN A 142 -2.04 2.26 -2.33
N PHE A 143 -2.69 3.18 -1.63
CA PHE A 143 -2.40 4.61 -1.74
C PHE A 143 -1.30 5.02 -0.77
N LEU A 144 -0.24 5.63 -1.30
CA LEU A 144 0.76 6.33 -0.50
C LEU A 144 0.41 7.82 -0.46
N TYR A 145 0.00 8.30 0.71
CA TYR A 145 -0.40 9.70 0.91
C TYR A 145 0.79 10.57 1.30
N LEU A 146 0.94 11.69 0.58
CA LEU A 146 2.05 12.64 0.70
C LEU A 146 1.51 14.05 0.94
N SER A 147 2.07 14.76 1.93
CA SER A 147 1.81 16.18 2.12
C SER A 147 2.48 17.02 1.03
N LYS A 148 1.76 17.99 0.45
CA LYS A 148 2.30 18.93 -0.55
C LYS A 148 1.79 20.36 -0.33
N LYS A 149 2.62 21.34 -0.66
CA LYS A 149 2.35 22.77 -0.45
C LYS A 149 1.29 23.36 -1.40
N ALA A 150 1.19 22.84 -2.62
CA ALA A 150 0.29 23.34 -3.66
C ALA A 150 -0.28 22.18 -4.50
N ARG A 151 -1.26 22.42 -5.37
CA ARG A 151 -1.65 21.47 -6.42
C ARG A 151 -0.73 21.66 -7.62
N LEU A 152 -0.06 20.58 -8.02
CA LEU A 152 0.80 20.55 -9.21
C LEU A 152 0.11 19.72 -10.31
N PRO A 153 0.35 20.00 -11.59
CA PRO A 153 -0.13 19.14 -12.68
C PRO A 153 0.53 17.76 -12.62
N VAL A 154 -0.20 16.71 -13.01
CA VAL A 154 0.24 15.30 -12.91
C VAL A 154 1.60 15.07 -13.58
N GLY A 155 1.86 15.72 -14.73
CA GLY A 155 3.14 15.62 -15.44
C GLY A 155 4.33 16.29 -14.73
N GLU A 156 4.09 17.22 -13.81
CA GLU A 156 5.14 17.79 -12.94
C GLU A 156 5.39 16.89 -11.74
N ILE A 157 4.34 16.32 -11.12
CA ILE A 157 4.46 15.33 -10.05
C ILE A 157 5.21 14.08 -10.56
N ARG A 158 4.88 13.57 -11.75
CA ARG A 158 5.63 12.47 -12.38
C ARG A 158 7.11 12.84 -12.64
N ARG A 159 7.43 14.10 -12.92
CA ARG A 159 8.82 14.57 -13.09
C ARG A 159 9.55 14.64 -11.74
N SER A 160 8.95 15.21 -10.71
CA SER A 160 9.56 15.28 -9.37
C SER A 160 9.76 13.88 -8.75
N LEU A 161 8.80 12.97 -8.90
CA LEU A 161 8.94 11.57 -8.46
C LEU A 161 10.10 10.86 -9.18
N THR A 162 10.33 11.13 -10.47
CA THR A 162 11.50 10.60 -11.19
C THR A 162 12.81 11.19 -10.65
N ALA A 163 12.84 12.49 -10.36
CA ALA A 163 13.99 13.17 -9.79
C ALA A 163 14.32 12.70 -8.36
N LEU A 164 13.31 12.25 -7.59
CA LEU A 164 13.47 11.61 -6.29
C LEU A 164 13.98 10.15 -6.39
N GLY A 165 14.02 9.56 -7.59
CA GLY A 165 14.46 8.18 -7.84
C GLY A 165 13.34 7.15 -7.96
N LEU A 166 12.06 7.55 -7.93
CA LEU A 166 10.94 6.63 -8.09
C LEU A 166 10.69 6.29 -9.56
N THR A 167 10.42 5.01 -9.84
CA THR A 167 10.11 4.55 -11.20
C THR A 167 8.65 4.85 -11.54
N ASN A 168 8.44 5.84 -12.41
CA ASN A 168 7.11 6.25 -12.91
C ASN A 168 6.22 5.11 -13.45
N SER A 169 6.83 4.03 -13.95
CA SER A 169 6.14 2.83 -14.46
C SER A 169 5.57 1.93 -13.36
N ARG A 170 5.85 2.20 -12.08
CA ARG A 170 5.32 1.48 -10.90
C ARG A 170 4.30 2.29 -10.12
N ILE A 171 4.05 3.54 -10.53
CA ILE A 171 2.99 4.42 -10.02
C ILE A 171 1.88 4.41 -11.06
N LEU A 172 0.76 3.76 -10.75
CA LEU A 172 -0.38 3.66 -11.64
C LEU A 172 -1.00 5.04 -11.85
N ASP A 173 -1.44 5.67 -10.76
CA ASP A 173 -2.16 6.94 -10.79
C ASP A 173 -1.75 7.89 -9.65
N ILE A 174 -2.11 9.17 -9.81
CA ILE A 174 -1.80 10.28 -8.91
C ILE A 174 -3.09 11.03 -8.57
N HIS A 175 -3.77 10.55 -7.53
CA HIS A 175 -5.02 11.10 -7.05
C HIS A 175 -4.80 12.27 -6.07
N HIS A 176 -5.82 13.12 -5.90
CA HIS A 176 -5.76 14.37 -5.14
C HIS A 176 -6.95 14.47 -4.18
N PRO A 177 -6.93 13.75 -3.04
CA PRO A 177 -8.07 13.70 -2.12
C PRO A 177 -8.32 15.03 -1.42
N ALA A 178 -7.28 15.84 -1.20
CA ALA A 178 -7.37 17.16 -0.58
C ALA A 178 -6.40 18.16 -1.24
N LYS A 179 -6.63 19.46 -1.02
CA LYS A 179 -5.79 20.55 -1.57
C LYS A 179 -4.29 20.36 -1.28
N ASN A 180 -3.96 19.89 -0.08
CA ASN A 180 -2.59 19.75 0.42
C ASN A 180 -2.09 18.30 0.46
N VAL A 181 -2.84 17.35 -0.12
CA VAL A 181 -2.49 15.92 -0.12
C VAL A 181 -2.40 15.40 -1.55
N CYS A 182 -1.43 14.53 -1.80
CA CYS A 182 -1.28 13.74 -3.02
C CYS A 182 -1.35 12.26 -2.64
N ALA A 183 -2.10 11.46 -3.38
CA ALA A 183 -2.19 10.02 -3.16
C ALA A 183 -1.61 9.30 -4.38
N LEU A 184 -0.55 8.51 -4.19
CA LEU A 184 0.06 7.72 -5.26
C LEU A 184 -0.48 6.30 -5.20
N LEU A 185 -1.10 5.83 -6.27
CA LEU A 185 -1.55 4.44 -6.38
C LEU A 185 -0.36 3.56 -6.80
N VAL A 186 0.07 2.68 -5.90
CA VAL A 186 1.31 1.90 -6.02
C VAL A 186 1.04 0.42 -5.70
N HIS A 187 1.67 -0.49 -6.45
CA HIS A 187 1.58 -1.93 -6.19
C HIS A 187 2.24 -2.28 -4.85
N ASN A 188 1.65 -3.20 -4.08
CA ASN A 188 2.11 -3.57 -2.73
C ASN A 188 3.61 -3.90 -2.69
N ASP A 189 4.12 -4.76 -3.58
CA ASP A 189 5.57 -5.07 -3.68
C ASP A 189 6.50 -3.85 -3.93
N TYR A 190 5.98 -2.74 -4.47
CA TYR A 190 6.77 -1.51 -4.70
C TYR A 190 6.56 -0.47 -3.59
N ALA A 191 5.50 -0.59 -2.79
CA ALA A 191 5.25 0.30 -1.67
C ALA A 191 6.42 0.37 -0.66
N PRO A 192 7.02 -0.73 -0.16
CA PRO A 192 8.13 -0.62 0.80
C PRO A 192 9.34 0.09 0.20
N ILE A 193 9.66 -0.20 -1.07
CA ILE A 193 10.74 0.48 -1.81
C ILE A 193 10.47 1.98 -1.93
N ALA A 194 9.24 2.36 -2.30
CA ALA A 194 8.84 3.77 -2.36
C ALA A 194 8.89 4.45 -0.98
N THR A 195 8.43 3.79 0.09
CA THR A 195 8.51 4.33 1.45
C THR A 195 9.95 4.53 1.93
N THR A 196 10.85 3.61 1.57
CA THR A 196 12.29 3.72 1.87
C THR A 196 12.88 4.95 1.19
N ILE A 197 12.66 5.10 -0.13
CA ILE A 197 13.09 6.28 -0.90
C ILE A 197 12.54 7.58 -0.30
N PHE A 198 11.26 7.63 0.10
CA PHE A 198 10.71 8.82 0.76
C PHE A 198 11.38 9.11 2.11
N SER A 199 11.62 8.08 2.93
CA SER A 199 12.31 8.24 4.22
C SER A 199 13.76 8.73 4.07
N GLU A 200 14.52 8.21 3.09
CA GLU A 200 15.88 8.66 2.75
C GLU A 200 15.94 10.13 2.32
N LYS A 201 14.86 10.63 1.69
CA LYS A 201 14.73 12.05 1.29
C LYS A 201 14.05 12.93 2.34
N GLY A 202 13.78 12.40 3.55
CA GLY A 202 13.12 13.13 4.63
C GLY A 202 11.63 13.44 4.39
N ILE A 203 11.01 12.80 3.41
CA ILE A 203 9.61 12.99 3.03
C ILE A 203 8.74 12.11 3.93
N LYS A 204 7.96 12.73 4.81
CA LYS A 204 7.02 12.04 5.70
C LYS A 204 5.76 11.62 4.93
N LEU A 205 5.42 10.33 5.02
CA LEU A 205 4.15 9.79 4.55
C LEU A 205 3.03 10.06 5.57
N LEU A 206 1.82 10.28 5.07
CA LEU A 206 0.62 10.43 5.88
C LEU A 206 0.00 9.03 6.07
N THR A 207 0.29 8.39 7.20
CA THR A 207 -0.29 7.07 7.56
C THR A 207 -1.69 7.17 8.17
N THR A 208 -2.12 8.37 8.58
CA THR A 208 -3.39 8.59 9.28
C THR A 208 -4.52 9.14 8.41
N SER A 209 -4.31 9.30 7.09
CA SER A 209 -5.33 9.88 6.20
C SER A 209 -6.28 8.80 5.70
N ASN A 210 -7.48 8.75 6.27
CA ASN A 210 -8.58 7.93 5.76
C ASN A 210 -9.35 8.72 4.69
N PRO A 211 -9.50 8.20 3.45
CA PRO A 211 -10.20 8.93 2.39
C PRO A 211 -11.69 9.18 2.67
N CYS A 212 -12.31 8.43 3.60
CA CYS A 212 -13.69 8.66 4.04
C CYS A 212 -13.83 9.70 5.17
N ASP A 213 -12.75 10.38 5.59
CA ASP A 213 -12.85 11.35 6.68
C ASP A 213 -13.73 12.55 6.26
N PRO A 214 -14.83 12.86 7.00
CA PRO A 214 -15.75 13.94 6.63
C PRO A 214 -15.08 15.31 6.60
N SER A 215 -13.95 15.46 7.31
CA SER A 215 -13.10 16.66 7.35
C SER A 215 -12.42 17.00 6.02
N ILE A 216 -12.29 16.05 5.09
CA ILE A 216 -11.69 16.25 3.76
C ILE A 216 -12.62 17.04 2.84
N ILE A 217 -13.93 16.97 3.06
CA ILE A 217 -14.93 17.72 2.29
C ILE A 217 -14.80 19.22 2.62
N HIS A 218 -14.32 19.99 1.66
CA HIS A 218 -14.14 21.45 1.76
C HIS A 218 -15.08 22.24 0.83
N ASP A 219 -16.17 21.62 0.37
CA ASP A 219 -17.18 22.29 -0.44
C ASP A 219 -17.91 23.36 0.41
N PRO A 220 -17.95 24.64 0.00
CA PRO A 220 -18.64 25.69 0.75
C PRO A 220 -20.14 25.42 0.95
N THR A 221 -20.79 24.68 0.06
CA THR A 221 -22.21 24.27 0.20
C THR A 221 -22.41 23.18 1.26
N HIS A 222 -21.35 22.48 1.66
CA HIS A 222 -21.35 21.49 2.75
C HIS A 222 -20.68 22.01 4.04
N ALA A 223 -20.20 23.26 4.06
CA ALA A 223 -19.55 23.86 5.23
C ALA A 223 -20.52 24.13 6.38
N THR A 224 -21.81 24.31 6.10
CA THR A 224 -22.90 24.53 7.07
C THR A 224 -23.65 23.26 7.46
N LYS A 225 -23.33 22.11 6.84
CA LYS A 225 -24.03 20.83 7.07
C LYS A 225 -23.49 20.10 8.29
N PHE A 226 -24.37 19.35 8.96
CA PHE A 226 -24.01 18.56 10.14
C PHE A 226 -22.99 17.45 9.80
N THR A 227 -22.22 17.03 10.81
CA THR A 227 -21.14 16.06 10.67
C THR A 227 -21.62 14.72 10.10
N GLU A 228 -22.83 14.28 10.43
CA GLU A 228 -23.43 13.02 9.97
C GLU A 228 -23.70 13.03 8.45
N GLU A 229 -24.26 14.12 7.92
CA GLU A 229 -24.47 14.30 6.47
C GLU A 229 -23.14 14.28 5.71
N ARG A 230 -22.08 14.84 6.30
CA ARG A 230 -20.72 14.81 5.72
C ARG A 230 -20.11 13.41 5.73
N ILE A 231 -20.41 12.58 6.74
CA ILE A 231 -19.99 11.17 6.78
C ILE A 231 -20.73 10.37 5.70
N HIS A 232 -22.05 10.57 5.54
CA HIS A 232 -22.81 9.93 4.47
C HIS A 232 -22.24 10.29 3.09
N LEU A 233 -22.02 11.59 2.85
CA LEU A 233 -21.46 12.08 1.58
C LEU A 233 -20.06 11.52 1.30
N ALA A 234 -19.19 11.43 2.31
CA ALA A 234 -17.84 10.89 2.15
C ALA A 234 -17.87 9.41 1.71
N ASN A 235 -18.80 8.62 2.26
CA ASN A 235 -19.00 7.22 1.87
C ASN A 235 -19.67 7.06 0.50
N GLU A 236 -20.48 8.03 0.08
CA GLU A 236 -21.17 8.03 -1.22
C GLU A 236 -20.22 8.36 -2.38
N ILE A 237 -19.29 9.31 -2.19
CA ILE A 237 -18.32 9.75 -3.19
C ILE A 237 -17.32 8.65 -3.63
N GLN A 238 -17.21 7.54 -2.89
CA GLN A 238 -16.31 6.41 -3.20
C GLN A 238 -16.98 5.22 -3.91
N LYS A 239 -18.29 5.25 -4.19
CA LYS A 239 -18.98 4.21 -4.98
C LYS A 239 -18.89 4.44 -6.48
#